data_AF-A0A1X7JFB1-F1
#
_entry.id   AF-A0A1X7JFB1-F1
#
_cell.length_a   1.000
_cell.length_b   1.000
_cell.length_c   1.000
_cell.angle_alpha   90.00
_cell.angle_beta   90.00
_cell.angle_gamma   90.00
#
_symmetry.space_group_name_H-M   'P 1'
#
loop_
_entity.id
_entity.type
_entity.pdbx_description
1 polymer ?
#
loop_
_entity_poly.entity_id
_entity_poly.type
_entity_poly.pdbx_seq_one_letter_code
_entity_poly.pdbx_strand_id
1 'polypeptide(L)' 'MIWRVIFTDYFYFWYQAQPVELRKRLVAAFGNIEFWGLL' A
#
# COMPACT_ATOMS: atom_id res chain seq x y z
N MET A 1 -3.58 7.54 16.52
CA MET A 1 -4.78 7.60 15.66
C MET A 1 -4.58 6.65 14.47
N ILE A 2 -5.25 5.50 14.43
CA ILE A 2 -4.99 4.46 13.43
C ILE A 2 -5.58 4.91 12.07
N TRP A 3 -4.72 5.10 11.07
CA TRP A 3 -5.14 5.42 9.71
C TRP A 3 -5.45 4.14 8.94
N ARG A 4 -6.66 4.03 8.40
CA ARG A 4 -7.04 2.90 7.56
C ARG A 4 -6.83 3.25 6.09
N VAL A 5 -5.92 2.55 5.44
CA VAL A 5 -5.73 2.66 3.98
C VAL A 5 -6.77 1.76 3.29
N ILE A 6 -7.53 2.32 2.36
CA ILE A 6 -8.53 1.58 1.56
C ILE A 6 -8.11 1.66 0.10
N PHE A 7 -7.97 0.49 -0.54
CA PHE A 7 -7.66 0.39 -1.96
C PHE A 7 -8.93 0.15 -2.77
N THR A 8 -9.04 0.79 -3.93
CA THR A 8 -10.13 0.58 -4.88
C THR A 8 -9.78 -0.53 -5.86
N ASP A 9 -10.79 -1.06 -6.57
CA ASP A 9 -10.59 -2.07 -7.62
C ASP A 9 -9.65 -1.55 -8.72
N TYR A 10 -9.76 -0.26 -9.10
CA TYR A 10 -8.85 0.38 -10.04
C TYR A 10 -7.39 0.35 -9.58
N PHE A 11 -7.13 0.61 -8.30
CA PHE A 11 -5.79 0.51 -7.75
C PHE A 11 -5.29 -0.93 -7.80
N TYR A 12 -6.16 -1.90 -7.49
CA TYR A 12 -5.79 -3.31 -7.49
C TYR A 12 -5.35 -3.80 -8.88
N PHE A 13 -6.11 -3.47 -9.93
CA PHE A 13 -5.75 -3.80 -11.30
C PHE A 13 -4.44 -3.15 -11.74
N TRP A 14 -4.26 -1.87 -11.42
CA TRP A 14 -3.01 -1.17 -11.73
C TRP A 14 -1.81 -1.77 -10.97
N TYR A 15 -1.98 -2.09 -9.68
CA TYR A 15 -0.94 -2.66 -8.83
C TYR A 15 -0.47 -4.02 -9.34
N GLN A 16 -1.40 -4.88 -9.78
CA GLN A 16 -1.05 -6.19 -10.34
C GLN A 16 -0.24 -6.10 -11.63
N ALA A 17 -0.44 -5.06 -12.43
CA ALA A 17 0.31 -4.81 -13.67
C ALA A 17 1.74 -4.28 -13.43
N GLN A 18 2.09 -3.91 -12.20
CA GLN A 18 3.42 -3.35 -11.90
C GLN A 18 4.51 -4.43 -11.83
N PRO A 19 5.77 -4.08 -12.16
CA PRO A 19 6.92 -4.95 -11.95
C PRO A 19 7.04 -5.41 -10.49
N VAL A 20 7.56 -6.63 -10.28
CA VAL A 20 7.71 -7.25 -8.94
C VAL A 20 8.43 -6.34 -7.95
N GLU A 21 9.50 -5.67 -8.37
CA GLU A 21 10.28 -4.79 -7.49
C GLU A 21 9.51 -3.53 -7.05
N LEU A 22 8.65 -2.98 -7.91
CA LEU A 22 7.80 -1.85 -7.55
C LEU A 22 6.71 -2.29 -6.56
N ARG A 23 6.10 -3.46 -6.77
CA ARG A 23 5.11 -4.02 -5.85
C ARG A 23 5.68 -4.21 -4.43
N LYS A 24 6.89 -4.75 -4.30
CA LYS A 24 7.59 -4.90 -3.01
C LYS A 24 7.77 -3.56 -2.29
N ARG A 25 8.22 -2.52 -3.01
CA ARG A 25 8.40 -1.17 -2.45
C ARG A 25 7.08 -0.56 -1.98
N LEU A 26 6.01 -0.73 -2.76
CA LEU A 26 4.68 -0.24 -2.40
C LEU A 26 4.13 -0.91 -1.15
N VAL A 27 4.26 -2.25 -1.03
CA VAL A 27 3.84 -2.98 0.19
C VAL A 27 4.59 -2.46 1.41
N ALA A 28 5.90 -2.25 1.32
CA ALA A 28 6.68 -1.68 2.42
C ALA A 28 6.23 -0.25 2.78
N ALA A 29 5.93 0.58 1.77
CA ALA A 29 5.42 1.93 1.99
C ALA A 29 4.04 1.92 2.68
N PHE A 30 3.10 1.08 2.24
CA PHE A 30 1.77 0.99 2.86
C PHE A 30 1.80 0.38 4.26
N GLY A 31 2.63 -0.65 4.48
CA GLY A 31 2.83 -1.21 5.81
C GLY A 31 3.41 -0.19 6.79
N ASN A 32 4.34 0.66 6.33
CA ASN A 32 4.79 1.79 7.13
C ASN A 32 3.61 2.75 7.39
N ILE A 33 2.90 3.24 6.37
CA ILE A 33 1.79 4.19 6.59
C ILE A 33 0.74 3.67 7.59
N GLU A 34 0.42 2.37 7.56
CA GLU A 34 -0.47 1.73 8.53
C GLU A 34 0.09 1.77 9.97
N PHE A 35 1.40 1.58 10.14
CA PHE A 35 2.09 1.64 11.43
C PHE A 35 2.30 3.06 11.98
N TRP A 36 2.45 4.08 11.13
CA TRP A 36 2.68 5.47 11.58
C TRP A 36 1.43 6.17 12.15
N GLY A 37 0.28 5.49 12.21
CA GLY A 37 -0.89 5.92 13.01
C GLY A 37 -0.80 5.63 14.52
N LEU A 38 0.27 4.97 14.98
CA LEU A 38 0.46 4.58 16.39
C LEU A 38 1.38 5.52 17.21
N LEU A 39 1.88 6.62 16.62
CA LEU A 39 2.58 7.68 17.34
C LEU A 39 1.64 8.83 17.73
#